data_AF-A0A5B7BMW3-F1
#
_entry.id   AF-A0A5B7BMW3-F1
#
_cell.length_a   1.000
_cell.length_b   1.000
_cell.length_c   1.000
_cell.angle_alpha   90.00
_cell.angle_beta   90.00
_cell.angle_gamma   90.00
#
_symmetry.space_group_name_H-M   'P 1'
#
loop_
_entity.id
_entity.type
_entity.pdbx_description
1 polymer ?
#
loop_
_entity_poly.entity_id
_entity_poly.type
_entity_poly.pdbx_seq_one_letter_code
_entity_poly.pdbx_strand_id
1 'polypeptide(L)'
;MGNPPGMMMMMMPVAVLLLLLLLLLLQCQVSRGQQAYVNNQQLNCEQNDSNTQGYVCNGPASSCLSYLTYRSNPPYDSPATIANLLTTADPSEIARINNISDVVDTIPADTLVIIPVNCSCSGSRYYQYNASYVLKTTNETYFIVANNTYEGLTTCQALMAQNPYNFQNLEVGMRLTIPLRCACPTSNRPPMGSSTS
;
A
#
# COMPACT_ATOMS: atom_id res chain seq x y z
N MET A 1 -44.95 52.26 24.60
CA MET A 1 -43.54 52.32 24.14
C MET A 1 -42.78 51.22 24.86
N GLY A 2 -42.61 50.06 24.23
CA GLY A 2 -41.84 48.95 24.79
C GLY A 2 -40.37 49.11 24.40
N ASN A 3 -39.47 49.15 25.38
CA ASN A 3 -38.03 49.08 25.13
C ASN A 3 -37.64 47.66 24.68
N PRO A 4 -36.73 47.49 23.71
CA PRO A 4 -36.25 46.18 23.33
C PRO A 4 -35.35 45.61 24.44
N PRO A 5 -35.38 44.29 24.69
CA PRO A 5 -34.43 43.67 25.59
C PRO A 5 -33.03 43.75 24.97
N GLY A 6 -32.11 44.36 25.70
CA GLY A 6 -30.69 44.43 25.33
C GLY A 6 -30.14 43.02 25.18
N MET A 7 -29.61 42.73 23.99
CA MET A 7 -28.92 41.49 23.68
C MET A 7 -27.62 41.46 24.49
N MET A 8 -27.62 40.77 25.63
CA MET A 8 -26.48 40.63 26.51
C MET A 8 -25.45 39.75 25.80
N MET A 9 -24.46 40.40 25.18
CA MET A 9 -23.35 39.73 24.52
C MET A 9 -22.50 39.06 25.60
N MET A 10 -22.73 37.76 25.85
CA MET A 10 -21.96 36.99 26.83
C MET A 10 -20.50 36.95 26.38
N MET A 11 -19.66 37.80 26.97
CA MET A 11 -18.23 37.73 26.82
C MET A 11 -17.75 36.40 27.39
N MET A 12 -17.42 35.45 26.52
CA MET A 12 -16.81 34.19 26.94
C MET A 12 -15.50 34.52 27.70
N PRO A 13 -15.33 34.05 28.94
CA PRO A 13 -14.14 34.37 29.71
C PRO A 13 -12.91 33.81 29.00
N VAL A 14 -11.82 34.57 28.98
CA VAL A 14 -10.56 34.20 28.30
C VAL A 14 -10.07 32.81 28.71
N ALA A 15 -10.31 32.41 29.95
CA ALA A 15 -10.01 31.06 30.46
C ALA A 15 -10.79 29.94 29.75
N VAL A 16 -12.05 30.17 29.39
CA VAL A 16 -12.88 29.19 28.63
C VAL A 16 -12.38 29.09 27.19
N LEU A 17 -12.00 30.20 26.57
CA LEU A 17 -11.41 30.19 25.23
C LEU A 17 -10.06 29.44 25.21
N LEU A 18 -9.19 29.67 26.20
CA LEU A 18 -7.92 28.97 26.36
C LEU A 18 -8.12 27.46 26.61
N LEU A 19 -9.11 27.08 27.42
CA LEU A 19 -9.45 25.68 27.67
C LEU A 19 -9.97 24.98 26.39
N LEU A 20 -10.83 25.65 25.62
CA LEU A 20 -11.32 25.13 24.34
C LEU A 20 -10.20 24.99 23.31
N LEU A 21 -9.27 25.95 23.24
CA LEU A 21 -8.07 25.85 22.40
C LEU A 21 -7.17 24.70 22.84
N LEU A 22 -6.95 24.50 24.14
CA LEU A 22 -6.17 23.37 24.66
C LEU A 22 -6.84 22.03 24.30
N LEU A 23 -8.16 21.93 24.47
CA LEU A 23 -8.95 20.75 24.08
C LEU A 23 -8.87 20.50 22.57
N LEU A 24 -8.94 21.53 21.73
CA LEU A 24 -8.74 21.41 20.28
C LEU A 24 -7.32 20.95 19.91
N LEU A 25 -6.30 21.46 20.60
CA LEU A 25 -4.90 21.04 20.41
C LEU A 25 -4.69 19.58 20.84
N LEU A 26 -5.37 19.13 21.90
CA LEU A 26 -5.42 17.72 22.33
C LEU A 26 -6.13 16.84 21.29
N GLN A 27 -7.16 17.35 20.60
CA GLN A 27 -7.87 16.61 19.53
C GLN A 27 -7.08 16.54 18.22
N CYS A 28 -6.11 17.44 18.00
CA CYS A 28 -5.31 17.50 16.78
C CYS A 28 -4.24 16.39 16.69
N GLN A 29 -4.01 15.61 17.76
CA GLN A 29 -2.87 14.71 17.86
C GLN A 29 -3.01 13.32 17.22
N VAL A 30 -4.10 12.95 16.54
CA VAL A 30 -4.17 11.60 15.91
C VAL A 30 -4.96 11.56 14.61
N SER A 31 -4.55 12.31 13.59
CA SER A 31 -4.90 12.00 12.19
C SER A 31 -3.82 11.08 11.59
N ARG A 32 -3.85 9.79 11.96
CA ARG A 32 -2.91 8.74 11.49
C ARG A 32 -3.22 8.25 10.06
N GLY A 33 -3.32 9.16 9.10
CA GLY A 33 -3.56 8.84 7.69
C GLY A 33 -2.31 8.81 6.82
N GLN A 34 -1.12 9.05 7.37
CA GLN A 34 0.12 9.14 6.59
C GLN A 34 1.02 7.94 6.89
N GLN A 35 1.25 7.11 5.86
CA GLN A 35 2.28 6.08 5.88
C GLN A 35 3.64 6.74 5.62
N ALA A 36 4.70 6.26 6.27
CA ALA A 36 6.03 6.79 6.05
C ALA A 36 6.50 6.49 4.62
N TYR A 37 6.97 7.52 3.92
CA TYR A 37 7.60 7.33 2.62
C TYR A 37 8.92 6.57 2.79
N VAL A 38 9.22 5.67 1.84
CA VAL A 38 10.35 4.73 1.96
C VAL A 38 11.69 5.40 1.63
N ASN A 39 11.68 6.55 0.95
CA ASN A 39 12.84 7.42 0.72
C ASN A 39 14.13 6.68 0.28
N ASN A 40 14.01 5.80 -0.71
CA ASN A 40 15.10 4.97 -1.26
C ASN A 40 15.74 3.98 -0.27
N GLN A 41 15.24 3.86 0.96
CA GLN A 41 15.74 2.89 1.94
C GLN A 41 15.49 1.44 1.50
N GLN A 42 14.49 1.20 0.64
CA GLN A 42 14.28 -0.10 0.02
C GLN A 42 15.44 -0.57 -0.88
N LEU A 43 16.34 0.34 -1.28
CA LEU A 43 17.50 -0.01 -2.10
C LEU A 43 18.66 -0.59 -1.29
N ASN A 44 18.65 -0.45 0.04
CA ASN A 44 19.67 -0.99 0.93
C ASN A 44 19.07 -2.09 1.82
N CYS A 45 19.13 -3.33 1.35
CA CYS A 45 18.56 -4.48 2.05
C CYS A 45 19.20 -4.74 3.42
N GLU A 46 20.46 -4.33 3.62
CA GLU A 46 21.16 -4.57 4.89
C GLU A 46 20.63 -3.69 6.04
N GLN A 47 19.94 -2.59 5.72
CA GLN A 47 19.32 -1.71 6.69
C GLN A 47 17.85 -2.08 6.92
N ASN A 48 17.53 -2.31 8.20
CA ASN A 48 16.20 -2.70 8.65
C ASN A 48 15.39 -1.48 9.09
N ASP A 49 15.08 -0.59 8.15
CA ASP A 49 14.25 0.58 8.42
C ASP A 49 12.78 0.20 8.57
N SER A 50 12.10 0.73 9.60
CA SER A 50 10.74 0.32 9.95
C SER A 50 9.69 0.62 8.88
N ASN A 51 9.90 1.67 8.07
CA ASN A 51 9.05 2.05 6.95
C ASN A 51 9.21 1.14 5.71
N THR A 52 10.29 0.36 5.61
CA THR A 52 10.48 -0.61 4.52
C THR A 52 9.69 -1.89 4.75
N GLN A 53 9.24 -2.16 5.98
CA GLN A 53 8.55 -3.40 6.35
C GLN A 53 7.10 -3.50 5.86
N GLY A 54 6.48 -2.36 5.51
CA GLY A 54 5.12 -2.31 4.99
C GLY A 54 4.31 -1.16 5.57
N TYR A 55 3.06 -1.04 5.11
CA TYR A 55 2.14 -0.05 5.65
C TYR A 55 1.52 -0.53 6.94
N VAL A 56 1.58 0.28 7.99
CA VAL A 56 1.11 -0.10 9.32
C VAL A 56 -0.40 -0.35 9.27
N CYS A 57 -0.81 -1.52 9.80
CA CYS A 57 -2.21 -1.86 10.02
C CYS A 57 -2.75 -1.13 11.26
N ASN A 58 -3.29 0.07 11.05
CA ASN A 58 -3.89 0.89 12.10
C ASN A 58 -5.22 1.54 11.68
N GLY A 59 -5.76 1.16 10.52
CA GLY A 59 -7.05 1.64 10.04
C GLY A 59 -8.23 0.89 10.67
N PRO A 60 -9.44 1.43 10.53
CA PRO A 60 -10.67 0.88 11.12
C PRO A 60 -11.09 -0.43 10.45
N ALA A 61 -10.80 -0.58 9.16
CA ALA A 61 -10.99 -1.81 8.42
C ALA A 61 -9.68 -2.63 8.42
N SER A 62 -9.76 -3.87 8.89
CA SER A 62 -8.65 -4.82 8.82
C SER A 62 -8.47 -5.46 7.44
N SER A 63 -9.46 -5.32 6.57
CA SER A 63 -9.40 -5.76 5.17
C SER A 63 -10.28 -4.90 4.28
N CYS A 64 -9.95 -4.79 3.00
CA CYS A 64 -10.69 -4.02 2.01
C CYS A 64 -10.30 -4.42 0.59
N LEU A 65 -11.18 -4.13 -0.38
CA LEU A 65 -10.76 -4.03 -1.77
C LEU A 65 -9.78 -2.86 -1.91
N SER A 66 -8.61 -3.15 -2.46
CA SER A 66 -7.56 -2.17 -2.76
C SER A 66 -7.01 -2.45 -4.16
N TYR A 67 -6.09 -1.62 -4.62
CA TYR A 67 -5.49 -1.74 -5.93
C TYR A 67 -3.98 -1.66 -5.83
N LEU A 68 -3.28 -2.57 -6.52
CA LEU A 68 -1.87 -2.48 -6.78
C LEU A 68 -1.65 -1.78 -8.13
N THR A 69 -0.55 -1.08 -8.26
CA THR A 69 -0.10 -0.50 -9.52
C THR A 69 1.21 -1.15 -9.91
N TYR A 70 1.15 -2.11 -10.82
CA TYR A 70 2.31 -2.85 -11.31
C TYR A 70 2.86 -2.19 -12.57
N ARG A 71 4.18 -2.22 -12.77
CA ARG A 71 4.81 -1.73 -13.99
C ARG A 71 5.04 -2.92 -14.92
N SER A 72 4.35 -2.96 -16.06
CA SER A 72 4.50 -4.03 -17.04
C SER A 72 5.93 -4.08 -17.56
N ASN A 73 6.56 -5.25 -17.48
CA ASN A 73 7.87 -5.52 -18.06
C ASN A 73 8.00 -7.02 -18.37
N PRO A 74 8.60 -7.42 -19.51
CA PRO A 74 8.80 -8.83 -19.82
C PRO A 74 9.58 -9.55 -18.70
N PRO A 75 9.19 -10.78 -18.30
CA PRO A 75 8.18 -11.65 -18.92
C PRO A 75 6.76 -11.50 -18.36
N TYR A 76 6.50 -10.47 -17.54
CA TYR A 76 5.21 -10.21 -16.89
C TYR A 76 4.55 -8.99 -17.52
N ASP A 77 4.16 -9.16 -18.77
CA ASP A 77 3.71 -8.10 -19.66
C ASP A 77 2.34 -8.41 -20.29
N SER A 78 1.51 -9.23 -19.64
CA SER A 78 0.12 -9.44 -20.02
C SER A 78 -0.76 -9.65 -18.78
N PRO A 79 -2.08 -9.44 -18.87
CA PRO A 79 -2.97 -9.71 -17.73
C PRO A 79 -2.81 -11.12 -17.15
N ALA A 80 -2.63 -12.13 -17.99
CA ALA A 80 -2.43 -13.51 -17.58
C ALA A 80 -1.09 -13.74 -16.84
N THR A 81 0.02 -13.21 -17.37
CA THR A 81 1.34 -13.39 -16.73
C THR A 81 1.45 -12.59 -15.43
N ILE A 82 0.86 -11.40 -15.39
CA ILE A 82 0.77 -10.56 -14.17
C ILE A 82 -0.11 -11.23 -13.12
N ALA A 83 -1.30 -11.75 -13.49
CA ALA A 83 -2.17 -12.45 -12.53
C ALA A 83 -1.45 -13.66 -11.91
N ASN A 84 -0.76 -14.45 -12.74
CA ASN A 84 0.03 -15.58 -12.28
C ASN A 84 1.16 -15.14 -11.33
N LEU A 85 1.91 -14.09 -11.65
CA LEU A 85 2.98 -13.55 -10.80
C LEU A 85 2.46 -13.09 -9.43
N LEU A 86 1.36 -12.34 -9.44
CA LEU A 86 0.76 -11.79 -8.22
C LEU A 86 -0.10 -12.83 -7.50
N THR A 87 -0.26 -14.05 -8.03
CA THR A 87 -1.13 -15.09 -7.48
C THR A 87 -2.59 -14.62 -7.32
N THR A 88 -3.05 -13.74 -8.22
CA THR A 88 -4.44 -13.26 -8.24
C THR A 88 -5.30 -14.18 -9.11
N ALA A 89 -6.61 -14.22 -8.82
CA ALA A 89 -7.49 -15.24 -9.39
C ALA A 89 -8.01 -14.92 -10.81
N ASP A 90 -8.10 -13.64 -11.19
CA ASP A 90 -8.85 -13.24 -12.39
C ASP A 90 -8.05 -12.29 -13.31
N PRO A 91 -7.37 -12.82 -14.33
CA PRO A 91 -6.72 -11.98 -15.34
C PRO A 91 -7.71 -11.21 -16.22
N SER A 92 -8.97 -11.67 -16.34
CA SER A 92 -10.01 -10.96 -17.11
C SER A 92 -10.38 -9.64 -16.44
N GLU A 93 -10.40 -9.62 -15.11
CA GLU A 93 -10.64 -8.39 -14.37
C GLU A 93 -9.49 -7.38 -14.51
N ILE A 94 -8.23 -7.87 -14.55
CA ILE A 94 -7.07 -7.03 -14.87
C ILE A 94 -7.23 -6.45 -16.28
N ALA A 95 -7.57 -7.27 -17.28
CA ALA A 95 -7.77 -6.79 -18.64
C ALA A 95 -8.88 -5.74 -18.72
N ARG A 96 -10.02 -6.01 -18.08
CA ARG A 96 -11.20 -5.13 -18.07
C ARG A 96 -10.91 -3.77 -17.41
N ILE A 97 -10.26 -3.74 -16.25
CA ILE A 97 -9.97 -2.47 -15.54
C ILE A 97 -8.96 -1.62 -16.32
N ASN A 98 -8.05 -2.24 -17.08
CA ASN A 98 -7.01 -1.54 -17.83
C ASN A 98 -7.34 -1.33 -19.31
N ASN A 99 -8.58 -1.62 -19.75
CA ASN A 99 -9.02 -1.53 -21.15
C ASN A 99 -8.14 -2.35 -22.12
N ILE A 100 -7.74 -3.55 -21.73
CA ILE A 100 -7.00 -4.52 -22.55
C ILE A 100 -8.01 -5.52 -23.15
N SER A 101 -7.85 -5.87 -24.42
CA SER A 101 -8.84 -6.66 -25.16
C SER A 101 -8.84 -8.13 -24.75
N ASP A 102 -7.67 -8.76 -24.66
CA ASP A 102 -7.50 -10.16 -24.26
C ASP A 102 -6.52 -10.29 -23.08
N VAL A 103 -6.69 -11.35 -22.29
CA VAL A 103 -5.81 -11.65 -21.15
C VAL A 103 -4.40 -12.05 -21.54
N VAL A 104 -4.17 -12.44 -22.80
CA VAL A 104 -2.82 -12.75 -23.32
C VAL A 104 -2.19 -11.60 -24.10
N ASP A 105 -2.92 -10.51 -24.32
CA ASP A 105 -2.39 -9.35 -25.06
C ASP A 105 -1.18 -8.76 -24.33
N THR A 106 -0.12 -8.50 -25.11
CA THR A 106 1.09 -7.86 -24.60
C THR A 106 0.84 -6.38 -24.31
N ILE A 107 1.13 -6.00 -23.07
CA ILE A 107 1.13 -4.64 -22.56
C ILE A 107 2.52 -4.05 -22.78
N PRO A 108 2.66 -2.86 -23.39
CA PRO A 108 3.95 -2.22 -23.60
C PRO A 108 4.75 -2.09 -22.29
N ALA A 109 6.06 -2.24 -22.39
CA ALA A 109 6.98 -2.06 -21.26
C ALA A 109 6.79 -0.69 -20.59
N ASP A 110 7.05 -0.63 -19.28
CA ASP A 110 6.89 0.53 -18.41
C ASP A 110 5.46 1.07 -18.26
N THR A 111 4.46 0.39 -18.81
CA THR A 111 3.03 0.75 -18.64
C THR A 111 2.56 0.38 -17.24
N LEU A 112 1.85 1.28 -16.56
CA LEU A 112 1.24 1.01 -15.27
C LEU A 112 -0.08 0.23 -15.44
N VAL A 113 -0.18 -0.90 -14.74
CA VAL A 113 -1.32 -1.81 -14.74
C VAL A 113 -1.95 -1.81 -13.36
N ILE A 114 -3.25 -1.56 -13.31
CA ILE A 114 -4.05 -1.56 -12.08
C ILE A 114 -4.53 -2.99 -11.81
N ILE A 115 -4.19 -3.55 -10.65
CA ILE A 115 -4.64 -4.89 -10.24
C ILE A 115 -5.48 -4.79 -8.97
N PRO A 116 -6.76 -5.22 -8.98
CA PRO A 116 -7.56 -5.30 -7.77
C PRO A 116 -7.06 -6.44 -6.86
N VAL A 117 -6.93 -6.15 -5.57
CA VAL A 117 -6.55 -7.14 -4.55
C VAL A 117 -7.37 -6.98 -3.29
N ASN A 118 -7.60 -8.08 -2.57
CA ASN A 118 -8.17 -8.02 -1.23
C ASN A 118 -7.05 -7.76 -0.22
N CYS A 119 -6.83 -6.50 0.11
CA CYS A 119 -5.83 -6.08 1.07
C CYS A 119 -6.27 -6.46 2.49
N SER A 120 -5.36 -6.97 3.31
CA SER A 120 -5.68 -7.31 4.69
C SER A 120 -4.50 -7.13 5.64
N CYS A 121 -4.78 -7.04 6.94
CA CYS A 121 -3.75 -7.00 7.95
C CYS A 121 -3.12 -8.37 8.19
N SER A 122 -1.85 -8.51 7.85
CA SER A 122 -1.06 -9.70 8.17
C SER A 122 -0.45 -9.58 9.56
N GLY A 123 -0.68 -10.59 10.41
CA GLY A 123 -0.17 -10.64 11.78
C GLY A 123 -0.51 -9.41 12.64
N SER A 124 -1.59 -8.69 12.30
CA SER A 124 -1.99 -7.41 12.90
C SER A 124 -0.92 -6.30 12.86
N ARG A 125 0.09 -6.40 11.98
CA ARG A 125 1.19 -5.43 11.88
C ARG A 125 1.13 -4.59 10.61
N TYR A 126 0.99 -5.24 9.45
CA TYR A 126 1.08 -4.57 8.16
C TYR A 126 -0.10 -4.92 7.25
N TYR A 127 -0.60 -3.93 6.52
CA TYR A 127 -1.52 -4.15 5.41
C TYR A 127 -0.75 -4.71 4.22
N GLN A 128 -1.19 -5.88 3.75
CA GLN A 128 -0.58 -6.56 2.61
C GLN A 128 -1.55 -7.52 1.93
N TYR A 129 -1.18 -7.88 0.70
CA TYR A 129 -1.72 -9.02 -0.03
C TYR A 129 -0.55 -9.97 -0.32
N ASN A 130 -0.72 -11.26 -0.02
CA ASN A 130 0.37 -12.22 -0.15
C ASN A 130 0.30 -12.95 -1.48
N ALA A 131 1.34 -12.78 -2.30
CA ALA A 131 1.59 -13.63 -3.45
C ALA A 131 2.57 -14.77 -3.09
N SER A 132 2.64 -15.79 -3.93
CA SER A 132 3.66 -16.84 -3.84
C SER A 132 4.55 -16.80 -5.07
N TYR A 133 5.86 -16.74 -4.85
CA TYR A 133 6.86 -16.80 -5.91
C TYR A 133 7.75 -18.02 -5.73
N VAL A 134 8.16 -18.64 -6.83
CA VAL A 134 9.18 -19.69 -6.82
C VAL A 134 10.40 -19.14 -7.53
N LEU A 135 11.55 -19.18 -6.87
CA LEU A 135 12.81 -18.76 -7.46
C LEU A 135 13.11 -19.60 -8.70
N LYS A 136 13.39 -18.93 -9.81
CA LYS A 136 13.59 -19.50 -11.15
C LYS A 136 15.06 -19.58 -11.51
N THR A 137 15.89 -18.67 -11.01
CA THR A 137 17.30 -18.56 -11.42
C THR A 137 18.23 -18.33 -10.23
N THR A 138 19.48 -18.77 -10.36
CA THR A 138 20.48 -18.70 -9.27
C THR A 138 20.96 -17.28 -8.95
N ASN A 139 20.63 -16.30 -9.77
CA ASN A 139 20.96 -14.89 -9.55
C ASN A 139 19.85 -14.13 -8.83
N GLU A 140 18.69 -14.74 -8.55
CA GLU A 140 17.60 -14.05 -7.85
C GLU A 140 17.95 -13.86 -6.38
N THR A 141 17.91 -12.61 -5.95
CA THR A 141 18.03 -12.19 -4.55
C THR A 141 16.74 -11.52 -4.11
N TYR A 142 16.54 -11.31 -2.81
CA TYR A 142 15.41 -10.51 -2.33
C TYR A 142 15.35 -9.11 -2.94
N PHE A 143 16.50 -8.49 -3.24
CA PHE A 143 16.56 -7.21 -3.93
C PHE A 143 16.02 -7.30 -5.35
N ILE A 144 16.48 -8.28 -6.14
CA ILE A 144 16.06 -8.47 -7.53
C ILE A 144 14.58 -8.82 -7.60
N VAL A 145 14.12 -9.72 -6.72
CA VAL A 145 12.70 -10.10 -6.64
C VAL A 145 11.84 -8.88 -6.28
N ALA A 146 12.23 -8.07 -5.29
CA ALA A 146 11.46 -6.90 -4.90
C ALA A 146 11.41 -5.80 -5.98
N ASN A 147 12.56 -5.47 -6.56
CA ASN A 147 12.69 -4.29 -7.43
C ASN A 147 12.43 -4.58 -8.91
N ASN A 148 12.84 -5.74 -9.41
CA ASN A 148 12.77 -6.06 -10.83
C ASN A 148 11.63 -7.02 -11.16
N THR A 149 11.36 -8.00 -10.28
CA THR A 149 10.26 -8.96 -10.51
C THR A 149 8.92 -8.40 -10.08
N TYR A 150 8.86 -7.78 -8.89
CA TYR A 150 7.64 -7.21 -8.33
C TYR A 150 7.58 -5.68 -8.45
N GLU A 151 8.51 -5.06 -9.18
CA GLU A 151 8.44 -3.65 -9.59
C GLU A 151 8.20 -2.68 -8.43
N GLY A 152 8.79 -2.98 -7.27
CA GLY A 152 8.67 -2.18 -6.06
C GLY A 152 7.35 -2.35 -5.30
N LEU A 153 6.50 -3.32 -5.63
CA LEU A 153 5.29 -3.62 -4.84
C LEU A 153 5.61 -4.18 -3.44
N THR A 154 6.82 -4.70 -3.25
CA THR A 154 7.37 -5.12 -1.96
C THR A 154 8.75 -4.51 -1.74
N THR A 155 9.43 -4.87 -0.66
CA THR A 155 10.82 -4.50 -0.38
C THR A 155 11.62 -5.74 -0.03
N CYS A 156 12.94 -5.70 -0.23
CA CYS A 156 13.78 -6.83 0.18
C CYS A 156 13.76 -7.03 1.70
N GLN A 157 13.63 -5.97 2.49
CA GLN A 157 13.50 -6.06 3.94
C GLN A 157 12.22 -6.78 4.36
N ALA A 158 11.08 -6.46 3.73
CA ALA A 158 9.82 -7.15 4.01
C ALA A 158 9.90 -8.63 3.59
N LEU A 159 10.58 -8.93 2.48
CA LEU A 159 10.83 -10.31 2.06
C LEU A 159 11.70 -11.07 3.07
N MET A 160 12.80 -10.48 3.54
CA MET A 160 13.65 -11.08 4.57
C MET A 160 12.92 -11.28 5.89
N ALA A 161 12.05 -10.35 6.28
CA ALA A 161 11.31 -10.42 7.53
C ALA A 161 10.21 -11.48 7.52
N GLN A 162 9.65 -11.81 6.34
CA GLN A 162 8.48 -12.68 6.20
C GLN A 162 8.78 -14.03 5.54
N ASN A 163 10.03 -14.33 5.25
CA ASN A 163 10.47 -15.63 4.74
C ASN A 163 11.51 -16.25 5.68
N PRO A 164 11.53 -17.59 5.80
CA PRO A 164 12.43 -18.28 6.74
C PRO A 164 13.86 -18.42 6.21
N TYR A 165 14.15 -17.94 4.99
CA TYR A 165 15.44 -18.16 4.33
C TYR A 165 16.37 -16.97 4.55
N ASN A 166 17.64 -17.27 4.78
CA ASN A 166 18.67 -16.23 4.79
C ASN A 166 18.87 -15.69 3.36
N PHE A 167 19.10 -14.38 3.22
CA PHE A 167 19.31 -13.74 1.91
C PHE A 167 20.51 -14.29 1.12
N GLN A 168 21.47 -14.94 1.79
CA GLN A 168 22.63 -15.60 1.17
C GLN A 168 22.33 -17.05 0.74
N ASN A 169 21.24 -17.64 1.22
CA ASN A 169 20.90 -19.05 1.03
C ASN A 169 19.62 -19.21 0.18
N LEU A 170 19.46 -18.36 -0.83
CA LEU A 170 18.35 -18.43 -1.77
C LEU A 170 18.71 -19.36 -2.93
N GLU A 171 17.91 -20.40 -3.14
CA GLU A 171 18.14 -21.41 -4.18
C GLU A 171 16.93 -21.53 -5.11
N VAL A 172 17.20 -21.91 -6.36
CA VAL A 172 16.16 -22.18 -7.37
C VAL A 172 15.19 -23.24 -6.83
N GLY A 173 13.89 -23.00 -7.05
CA GLY A 173 12.81 -23.88 -6.57
C GLY A 173 12.31 -23.54 -5.16
N MET A 174 13.03 -22.70 -4.39
CA MET A 174 12.51 -22.21 -3.12
C MET A 174 11.27 -21.34 -3.34
N ARG A 175 10.25 -21.57 -2.51
CA ARG A 175 9.01 -20.82 -2.53
C ARG A 175 9.06 -19.69 -1.51
N LEU A 176 8.92 -18.46 -1.99
CA LEU A 176 8.83 -17.25 -1.19
C LEU A 176 7.38 -16.80 -1.03
N THR A 177 7.02 -16.34 0.16
CA THR A 177 5.86 -15.48 0.39
C THR A 177 6.25 -14.05 0.06
N ILE A 178 5.48 -13.41 -0.81
CA ILE A 178 5.74 -12.04 -1.26
C ILE A 178 4.68 -11.12 -0.63
N PRO A 179 5.04 -10.33 0.41
CA PRO A 179 4.11 -9.40 1.03
C PRO A 179 3.99 -8.15 0.16
N LEU A 180 2.96 -8.09 -0.69
CA LEU A 180 2.68 -6.94 -1.54
C LEU A 180 2.00 -5.86 -0.71
N ARG A 181 2.59 -4.67 -0.68
CA ARG A 181 2.12 -3.55 0.15
C ARG A 181 0.84 -2.97 -0.43
N CYS A 182 -0.18 -2.87 0.40
CA CYS A 182 -1.46 -2.24 0.07
C CYS A 182 -1.98 -1.52 1.32
N ALA A 183 -3.02 -0.69 1.19
CA ALA A 183 -3.60 -0.01 2.34
C ALA A 183 -5.12 0.02 2.25
N CYS A 184 -5.77 0.05 3.43
CA CYS A 184 -7.19 0.26 3.55
C CYS A 184 -7.48 1.68 4.06
N PRO A 185 -8.07 2.55 3.22
CA PRO A 185 -8.37 3.92 3.63
C PRO A 185 -9.46 3.94 4.72
N THR A 186 -9.34 4.88 5.66
CA THR A 186 -10.45 5.29 6.53
C THR A 186 -11.46 6.04 5.66
N SER A 187 -12.73 5.61 5.62
CA SER A 187 -13.76 6.10 4.70
C SER A 187 -13.82 7.65 4.56
N ASN A 188 -14.11 8.11 3.33
CA ASN A 188 -14.35 9.49 2.85
C ASN A 188 -13.17 10.36 2.36
N ARG A 189 -12.08 9.77 1.84
CA ARG A 189 -11.26 10.51 0.86
C ARG A 189 -11.24 9.79 -0.48
N PRO A 190 -11.65 10.45 -1.58
CA PRO A 190 -11.27 9.97 -2.91
C PRO A 190 -9.76 9.77 -2.94
N PRO A 191 -9.26 8.76 -3.68
CA PRO A 191 -7.82 8.62 -3.90
C PRO A 191 -7.28 9.96 -4.40
N MET A 192 -6.18 10.43 -3.80
CA MET A 192 -5.51 11.65 -4.25
C MET A 192 -4.94 11.36 -5.65
N GLY A 193 -5.72 11.69 -6.68
CA GLY A 193 -5.49 11.25 -8.06
C GLY A 193 -6.75 11.19 -8.93
N SER A 194 -7.96 11.19 -8.36
CA SER A 194 -9.19 11.41 -9.13
C SER A 194 -9.46 12.90 -9.33
N SER A 195 -8.63 13.57 -10.13
CA SER A 195 -9.07 14.79 -10.81
C SER A 195 -10.03 14.35 -11.91
N THR A 196 -11.33 14.38 -11.61
CA THR A 196 -12.38 14.32 -12.62
C THR A 196 -12.13 15.45 -13.61
N SER A 197 -11.80 15.09 -14.84
CA SER A 197 -11.88 15.97 -16.02
C SER A 197 -13.26 15.84 -16.64
#